data_AF-A0A3B0UVQ2-F1
#
_entry.id   AF-A0A3B0UVQ2-F1
#
_cell.length_a   1.000
_cell.length_b   1.000
_cell.length_c   1.000
_cell.angle_alpha   90.00
_cell.angle_beta   90.00
_cell.angle_gamma   90.00
#
_symmetry.space_group_name_H-M   'P 1'
#
loop_
_entity.id
_entity.type
_entity.pdbx_description
1 polymer ?
#
loop_
_entity_poly.entity_id
_entity_poly.type
_entity_poly.pdbx_seq_one_letter_code
_entity_poly.pdbx_strand_id
1 'polypeptide(L)'
;MLDFTPVRNKEMSYAELAADLTIEDLRRFSNEVIDYQLSLIADCTDADVVFVPQDPEAHDSYATDESDAEIAWTLGHLIVHVTASTEEGVALAAEMARGVVRDGRSRSEVPWQTVTTLAQCRQRLEESRRMRLASLDMWPDEPHLDNKAIPWEAVGEIDAYGYFILGMSHEQGHLAQIENVITQAKAARAA
;
A
#
# COMPACT_ATOMS: atom_id res chain seq x y z
N MET A 1 -6.91 -11.30 4.23
CA MET A 1 -6.70 -9.84 4.22
C MET A 1 -7.85 -9.19 4.96
N LEU A 2 -7.65 -8.03 5.57
CA LEU A 2 -8.73 -7.23 6.15
C LEU A 2 -9.71 -6.77 5.06
N ASP A 3 -11.01 -6.82 5.34
CA ASP A 3 -12.05 -6.37 4.42
C ASP A 3 -12.35 -4.89 4.64
N PHE A 4 -11.95 -4.05 3.68
CA PHE A 4 -12.22 -2.61 3.69
C PHE A 4 -13.51 -2.24 2.94
N THR A 5 -14.29 -3.22 2.45
CA THR A 5 -15.55 -2.96 1.72
C THR A 5 -16.53 -2.09 2.52
N PRO A 6 -16.77 -2.32 3.83
CA PRO A 6 -17.64 -1.45 4.61
C PRO A 6 -17.17 0.01 4.68
N VAL A 7 -15.85 0.22 4.75
CA VAL A 7 -15.25 1.57 4.75
C VAL A 7 -15.41 2.23 3.39
N ARG A 8 -15.16 1.51 2.30
CA ARG A 8 -15.34 2.01 0.92
C ARG A 8 -16.80 2.35 0.63
N ASN A 9 -17.73 1.58 1.18
CA ASN A 9 -19.17 1.83 1.08
C ASN A 9 -19.67 2.94 2.02
N LYS A 10 -18.81 3.49 2.89
CA LYS A 10 -19.16 4.48 3.92
C LYS A 10 -20.16 3.95 4.95
N GLU A 11 -20.17 2.64 5.17
CA GLU A 11 -20.97 1.96 6.19
C GLU A 11 -20.25 1.91 7.54
N MET A 12 -18.93 2.10 7.54
CA MET A 12 -18.05 2.04 8.70
C MET A 12 -16.88 3.02 8.53
N SER A 13 -16.41 3.62 9.62
CA SER A 13 -15.19 4.42 9.66
C SER A 13 -13.93 3.55 9.83
N TYR A 14 -12.76 4.12 9.55
CA TYR A 14 -11.49 3.44 9.85
C TYR A 14 -11.31 3.17 11.34
N ALA A 15 -11.75 4.08 12.21
CA ALA A 15 -11.71 3.89 13.65
C ALA A 15 -12.56 2.70 14.12
N GLU A 16 -13.78 2.55 13.56
CA GLU A 16 -14.66 1.41 13.86
C GLU A 16 -14.08 0.09 13.34
N LEU A 17 -13.52 0.09 12.12
CA LEU A 17 -12.88 -1.12 11.56
C LEU A 17 -11.64 -1.55 12.36
N ALA A 18 -10.92 -0.58 12.94
CA ALA A 18 -9.72 -0.80 13.73
C ALA A 18 -9.98 -1.22 15.18
N ALA A 19 -11.19 -0.98 15.71
CA ALA A 19 -11.46 -1.00 17.16
C ALA A 19 -11.11 -2.32 17.86
N ASP A 20 -11.32 -3.45 17.19
CA ASP A 20 -11.11 -4.79 17.75
C ASP A 20 -9.82 -5.47 17.23
N LEU A 21 -8.97 -4.73 16.50
CA LEU A 21 -7.74 -5.29 15.94
C LEU A 21 -6.63 -5.36 16.99
N THR A 22 -5.79 -6.40 16.86
CA THR A 22 -4.56 -6.57 17.63
C THR A 22 -3.32 -6.36 16.78
N ILE A 23 -2.15 -6.16 17.40
CA ILE A 23 -0.87 -6.12 16.69
C ILE A 23 -0.66 -7.40 15.86
N GLU A 24 -1.12 -8.56 16.36
CA GLU A 24 -1.01 -9.83 15.62
C GLU A 24 -1.89 -9.83 14.37
N ASP A 25 -3.07 -9.22 14.42
CA ASP A 25 -3.89 -9.02 13.22
C ASP A 25 -3.16 -8.17 12.19
N LEU A 26 -2.53 -7.07 12.60
CA LEU A 26 -1.74 -6.21 11.71
C LEU A 26 -0.55 -6.96 11.07
N ARG A 27 0.14 -7.81 11.85
CA ARG A 27 1.21 -8.69 11.32
C ARG A 27 0.67 -9.67 10.30
N ARG A 28 -0.42 -10.36 10.63
CA ARG A 28 -1.08 -11.30 9.75
C ARG A 28 -1.50 -10.64 8.44
N PHE A 29 -2.21 -9.51 8.51
CA PHE A 29 -2.67 -8.80 7.31
C PHE A 29 -1.49 -8.30 6.45
N SER A 30 -0.42 -7.82 7.09
CA SER A 30 0.79 -7.40 6.38
C SER A 30 1.43 -8.54 5.60
N ASN A 31 1.46 -9.74 6.18
CA ASN A 31 1.96 -10.93 5.48
C ASN A 31 1.01 -11.36 4.35
N GLU A 32 -0.30 -11.45 4.63
CA GLU A 32 -1.30 -11.91 3.67
C GLU A 32 -1.33 -11.06 2.39
N VAL A 33 -1.24 -9.72 2.50
CA VAL A 33 -1.28 -8.84 1.31
C VAL A 33 0.00 -8.92 0.48
N ILE A 34 1.16 -9.11 1.12
CA ILE A 34 2.42 -9.32 0.40
C ILE A 34 2.45 -10.70 -0.25
N ASP A 35 2.02 -11.74 0.46
CA ASP A 35 1.91 -13.10 -0.08
C ASP A 35 0.98 -13.14 -1.29
N TYR A 36 -0.14 -12.42 -1.23
CA TYR A 36 -1.07 -12.28 -2.34
C TYR A 36 -0.38 -11.63 -3.55
N GLN A 37 0.28 -10.48 -3.38
CA GLN A 37 0.98 -9.81 -4.48
C GLN A 37 2.11 -10.67 -5.07
N LEU A 38 2.89 -11.36 -4.22
CA LEU A 38 3.90 -12.31 -4.67
C LEU A 38 3.31 -13.44 -5.50
N SER A 39 2.12 -13.93 -5.12
CA SER A 39 1.40 -14.95 -5.88
C SER A 39 0.90 -14.44 -7.23
N LEU A 40 0.43 -13.20 -7.30
CA LEU A 40 -0.01 -12.56 -8.56
C LEU A 40 1.15 -12.49 -9.58
N ILE A 41 2.34 -12.14 -9.10
CA ILE A 41 3.54 -11.97 -9.95
C ILE A 41 4.37 -13.26 -10.11
N ALA A 42 3.89 -14.41 -9.62
CA ALA A 42 4.68 -15.65 -9.58
C ALA A 42 5.16 -16.08 -10.99
N ASP A 43 4.26 -16.00 -11.97
CA ASP A 43 4.50 -16.39 -13.37
C ASP A 43 4.78 -15.20 -14.30
N CYS A 44 5.11 -14.04 -13.72
CA CYS A 44 5.54 -12.88 -14.50
C CYS A 44 6.97 -13.06 -15.00
N THR A 45 7.37 -12.17 -15.91
CA THR A 45 8.73 -12.03 -16.43
C THR A 45 9.12 -10.54 -16.41
N ASP A 46 10.39 -10.24 -16.65
CA ASP A 46 10.86 -8.85 -16.74
C ASP A 46 10.09 -8.04 -17.80
N ALA A 47 9.68 -8.69 -18.91
CA ALA A 47 8.86 -8.05 -19.93
C ALA A 47 7.48 -7.61 -19.42
N ASP A 48 6.89 -8.32 -18.45
CA ASP A 48 5.61 -7.93 -17.85
C ASP A 48 5.77 -6.75 -16.89
N VAL A 49 6.95 -6.61 -16.27
CA VAL A 49 7.23 -5.52 -15.32
C VAL A 49 7.22 -4.17 -16.01
N VAL A 50 7.75 -4.11 -17.23
CA VAL A 50 7.86 -2.88 -18.04
C VAL A 50 6.75 -2.74 -19.09
N PHE A 51 5.82 -3.70 -19.17
CA PHE A 51 4.69 -3.61 -20.08
C PHE A 51 3.83 -2.40 -19.72
N VAL A 52 3.55 -1.56 -20.71
CA VAL A 52 2.66 -0.40 -20.57
C VAL A 52 1.24 -0.85 -20.90
N PRO A 53 0.32 -0.91 -19.92
CA PRO A 53 -1.04 -1.35 -20.15
C PRO A 53 -1.85 -0.28 -20.89
N GLN A 54 -2.97 -0.70 -21.48
CA GLN A 54 -4.00 0.23 -21.90
C GLN A 54 -4.84 0.59 -20.67
N ASP A 55 -4.87 1.88 -20.34
CA ASP A 55 -5.69 2.45 -19.27
C ASP A 55 -6.26 3.79 -19.75
N PRO A 56 -7.48 3.79 -20.34
CA PRO A 56 -8.11 5.02 -20.83
C PRO A 56 -8.47 6.02 -19.73
N GLU A 57 -8.49 5.58 -18.47
CA GLU A 57 -8.82 6.40 -17.30
C GLU A 57 -7.56 6.74 -16.49
N ALA A 58 -6.36 6.52 -17.06
CA ALA A 58 -5.10 6.85 -16.41
C ALA A 58 -5.04 8.36 -16.10
N HIS A 59 -5.18 8.69 -14.82
CA HIS A 59 -5.09 10.06 -14.34
C HIS A 59 -4.56 10.09 -12.90
N ASP A 60 -3.32 10.52 -12.72
CA ASP A 60 -2.68 10.74 -11.43
C ASP A 60 -2.58 12.24 -11.10
N SER A 61 -3.57 12.73 -10.34
CA SER A 61 -3.58 14.10 -9.83
C SER A 61 -2.42 14.45 -8.87
N TYR A 62 -1.62 13.46 -8.45
CA TYR A 62 -0.48 13.63 -7.54
C TYR A 62 0.87 13.36 -8.24
N ALA A 63 0.89 13.22 -9.56
CA ALA A 63 2.11 13.04 -10.32
C ALA A 63 3.11 14.18 -10.05
N THR A 64 4.40 13.82 -9.89
CA THR A 64 5.45 14.82 -9.63
C THR A 64 5.77 15.64 -10.89
N ASP A 65 5.60 15.03 -12.07
CA ASP A 65 5.72 15.68 -13.38
C ASP A 65 4.34 15.63 -14.07
N GLU A 66 3.90 16.75 -14.63
CA GLU A 66 2.63 16.82 -15.37
C GLU A 66 2.59 15.85 -16.57
N SER A 67 3.75 15.54 -17.16
CA SER A 67 3.84 14.56 -18.26
C SER A 67 3.60 13.12 -17.83
N ASP A 68 3.69 12.83 -16.52
CA ASP A 68 3.38 11.53 -15.92
C ASP A 68 1.92 11.47 -15.41
N ALA A 69 1.15 12.55 -15.47
CA ALA A 69 -0.22 12.56 -14.93
C ALA A 69 -1.17 11.63 -15.71
N GLU A 70 -0.95 11.44 -17.01
CA GLU A 70 -1.85 10.67 -17.88
C GLU A 70 -1.24 9.33 -18.33
N ILE A 71 -0.16 8.87 -17.68
CA ILE A 71 0.50 7.62 -18.07
C ILE A 71 -0.15 6.42 -17.38
N ALA A 72 -0.37 5.36 -18.15
CA ALA A 72 -0.77 4.08 -17.60
C ALA A 72 0.39 3.49 -16.77
N TRP A 73 0.07 3.02 -15.56
CA TRP A 73 1.10 2.51 -14.64
C TRP A 73 1.50 1.08 -14.99
N THR A 74 2.81 0.86 -15.13
CA THR A 74 3.37 -0.49 -15.29
C THR A 74 3.27 -1.29 -13.99
N LEU A 75 3.53 -2.60 -14.06
CA LEU A 75 3.61 -3.42 -12.84
C LEU A 75 4.73 -2.91 -11.91
N GLY A 76 5.87 -2.49 -12.46
CA GLY A 76 6.96 -1.89 -11.67
C GLY A 76 6.51 -0.64 -10.92
N HIS A 77 5.75 0.24 -11.57
CA HIS A 77 5.18 1.45 -10.97
C HIS A 77 4.20 1.09 -9.84
N LEU A 78 3.23 0.22 -10.11
CA LEU A 78 2.25 -0.19 -9.10
C LEU A 78 2.91 -0.75 -7.84
N ILE A 79 3.92 -1.61 -7.98
CA ILE A 79 4.60 -2.23 -6.84
C ILE A 79 5.31 -1.17 -5.98
N VAL A 80 6.04 -0.22 -6.56
CA VAL A 80 6.70 0.82 -5.75
C VAL A 80 5.71 1.76 -5.08
N HIS A 81 4.59 2.06 -5.75
CA HIS A 81 3.57 2.97 -5.26
C HIS A 81 2.81 2.41 -4.06
N VAL A 82 2.31 1.18 -4.17
CA VAL A 82 1.51 0.55 -3.10
C VAL A 82 2.35 0.24 -1.87
N THR A 83 3.62 -0.15 -2.08
CA THR A 83 4.56 -0.38 -0.98
C THR A 83 4.91 0.92 -0.26
N ALA A 84 5.24 2.00 -0.98
CA ALA A 84 5.52 3.31 -0.39
C ALA A 84 4.32 3.86 0.40
N SER A 85 3.10 3.70 -0.12
CA SER A 85 1.87 4.15 0.55
C SER A 85 1.63 3.42 1.87
N THR A 86 1.85 2.10 1.90
CA THR A 86 1.66 1.33 3.12
C THR A 86 2.81 1.58 4.11
N GLU A 87 4.04 1.69 3.63
CA GLU A 87 5.21 1.98 4.47
C GLU A 87 5.11 3.32 5.20
N GLU A 88 4.61 4.34 4.51
CA GLU A 88 4.26 5.62 5.14
C GLU A 88 3.25 5.42 6.27
N GLY A 89 2.15 4.71 6.00
CA GLY A 89 1.11 4.44 7.00
C GLY A 89 1.64 3.71 8.24
N VAL A 90 2.42 2.64 8.05
CA VAL A 90 2.95 1.84 9.18
C VAL A 90 4.05 2.57 9.95
N ALA A 91 4.86 3.41 9.30
CA ALA A 91 5.88 4.21 9.97
C ALA A 91 5.24 5.29 10.85
N LEU A 92 4.24 6.00 10.32
CA LEU A 92 3.49 7.01 11.07
C LEU A 92 2.71 6.38 12.22
N ALA A 93 2.08 5.22 11.99
CA ALA A 93 1.41 4.46 13.04
C ALA A 93 2.36 4.08 14.20
N ALA A 94 3.60 3.67 13.89
CA ALA A 94 4.59 3.34 14.92
C ALA A 94 5.03 4.56 15.74
N GLU A 95 5.15 5.74 15.12
CA GLU A 95 5.39 6.99 15.84
C GLU A 95 4.20 7.36 16.74
N MET A 96 2.97 7.26 16.21
CA MET A 96 1.76 7.54 16.95
C MET A 96 1.58 6.62 18.16
N ALA A 97 1.83 5.32 17.98
CA ALA A 97 1.78 4.31 19.06
C ALA A 97 2.75 4.62 20.21
N ARG A 98 3.83 5.35 19.93
CA ARG A 98 4.82 5.83 20.92
C ARG A 98 4.51 7.23 21.48
N GLY A 99 3.34 7.78 21.17
CA GLY A 99 2.89 9.08 21.66
C GLY A 99 3.49 10.28 20.92
N VAL A 100 4.11 10.08 19.75
CA VAL A 100 4.60 11.19 18.92
C VAL A 100 3.41 11.83 18.21
N VAL A 101 3.21 13.13 18.46
CA VAL A 101 2.25 13.95 17.70
C VAL A 101 2.91 14.36 16.39
N ARG A 102 2.34 13.95 15.26
CA ARG A 102 2.90 14.19 13.92
C ARG A 102 1.86 14.79 12.99
N ASP A 103 2.35 15.69 12.13
CA ASP A 103 1.62 16.27 11.01
C ASP A 103 2.45 16.09 9.74
N GLY A 104 1.79 16.06 8.59
CA GLY A 104 2.42 15.95 7.28
C GLY A 104 2.74 14.53 6.80
N ARG A 105 3.48 14.47 5.69
CA ARG A 105 3.78 13.26 4.91
C ARG A 105 5.16 12.69 5.27
N SER A 106 5.31 11.38 5.18
CA SER A 106 6.61 10.71 5.31
C SER A 106 6.93 9.76 4.14
N ARG A 107 6.13 9.82 3.07
CA ARG A 107 6.31 8.98 1.88
C ARG A 107 7.71 9.12 1.29
N SER A 108 8.35 7.97 1.08
CA SER A 108 9.54 7.81 0.26
C SER A 108 9.25 6.73 -0.75
N GLU A 109 9.32 7.07 -2.03
CA GLU A 109 9.00 6.17 -3.13
C GLU A 109 10.25 5.95 -4.00
N VAL A 110 10.49 4.70 -4.39
CA VAL A 110 11.56 4.35 -5.31
C VAL A 110 11.15 4.85 -6.70
N PRO A 111 12.01 5.55 -7.45
CA PRO A 111 11.68 5.99 -8.80
C PRO A 111 11.30 4.80 -9.69
N TRP A 112 10.03 4.74 -10.12
CA TRP A 112 9.47 3.55 -10.77
C TRP A 112 10.22 3.16 -12.06
N GLN A 113 10.79 4.14 -12.76
CA GLN A 113 11.57 3.94 -13.98
C GLN A 113 12.80 3.05 -13.76
N THR A 114 13.26 2.92 -12.51
CA THR A 114 14.41 2.07 -12.13
C THR A 114 14.03 0.62 -11.87
N VAL A 115 12.73 0.31 -11.77
CA VAL A 115 12.19 -1.03 -11.52
C VAL A 115 11.78 -1.67 -12.84
N THR A 116 12.66 -2.50 -13.40
CA THR A 116 12.52 -3.08 -14.74
C THR A 116 12.53 -4.60 -14.74
N THR A 117 12.75 -5.24 -13.60
CA THR A 117 12.85 -6.70 -13.47
C THR A 117 11.91 -7.26 -12.42
N LEU A 118 11.48 -8.51 -12.60
CA LEU A 118 10.65 -9.21 -11.63
C LEU A 118 11.38 -9.43 -10.31
N ALA A 119 12.69 -9.62 -10.37
CA ALA A 119 13.53 -9.75 -9.19
C ALA A 119 13.46 -8.49 -8.31
N GLN A 120 13.49 -7.30 -8.91
CA GLN A 120 13.32 -6.04 -8.18
C GLN A 120 11.93 -5.93 -7.55
N CYS A 121 10.86 -6.30 -8.26
CA CYS A 121 9.51 -6.30 -7.69
C CYS A 121 9.39 -7.22 -6.47
N ARG A 122 9.93 -8.45 -6.57
CA ARG A 122 9.95 -9.41 -5.45
C ARG A 122 10.75 -8.89 -4.27
N GLN A 123 11.92 -8.33 -4.53
CA GLN A 123 12.74 -7.71 -3.49
C GLN A 123 12.00 -6.56 -2.82
N ARG A 124 11.34 -5.69 -3.59
CA ARG A 124 10.61 -4.54 -3.07
C ARG A 124 9.46 -4.95 -2.15
N LEU A 125 8.72 -5.99 -2.52
CA LEU A 125 7.65 -6.59 -1.71
C LEU A 125 8.19 -7.18 -0.40
N GLU A 126 9.29 -7.93 -0.46
CA GLU A 126 9.88 -8.51 0.76
C GLU A 126 10.55 -7.47 1.66
N GLU A 127 11.13 -6.41 1.09
CA GLU A 127 11.60 -5.26 1.84
C GLU A 127 10.46 -4.55 2.55
N SER A 128 9.35 -4.30 1.84
CA SER A 128 8.13 -3.73 2.41
C SER A 128 7.60 -4.59 3.56
N ARG A 129 7.54 -5.92 3.39
CA ARG A 129 7.15 -6.86 4.46
C ARG A 129 8.04 -6.68 5.70
N ARG A 130 9.36 -6.71 5.51
CA ARG A 130 10.34 -6.51 6.59
C ARG A 130 10.12 -5.18 7.31
N MET A 131 9.90 -4.09 6.58
CA MET A 131 9.68 -2.77 7.15
C MET A 131 8.37 -2.70 7.94
N ARG A 132 7.26 -3.25 7.42
CA ARG A 132 5.97 -3.29 8.14
C ARG A 132 6.08 -4.03 9.46
N LEU A 133 6.72 -5.21 9.45
CA LEU A 133 6.91 -6.00 10.67
C LEU A 133 7.85 -5.32 11.67
N ALA A 134 8.94 -4.71 11.20
CA ALA A 134 9.84 -3.94 12.05
C ALA A 134 9.15 -2.69 12.65
N SER A 135 8.26 -2.03 11.89
CA SER A 135 7.45 -0.92 12.43
C SER A 135 6.55 -1.38 13.56
N LEU A 136 5.93 -2.57 13.46
CA LEU A 136 5.14 -3.16 14.55
C LEU A 136 6.01 -3.56 15.74
N ASP A 137 7.26 -4.00 15.53
CA ASP A 137 8.21 -4.30 16.61
C ASP A 137 8.63 -3.05 17.41
N MET A 138 8.40 -1.84 16.88
CA MET A 138 8.65 -0.59 17.60
C MET A 138 7.49 -0.16 18.52
N TRP A 139 6.32 -0.81 18.45
CA TRP A 139 5.18 -0.45 19.28
C TRP A 139 5.45 -0.86 20.73
N PRO A 140 5.13 0.00 21.72
CA PRO A 140 5.18 -0.42 23.11
C PRO A 140 4.08 -1.45 23.39
N ASP A 141 4.26 -2.26 24.44
CA ASP A 141 3.23 -3.21 24.90
C ASP A 141 1.90 -2.51 25.20
N GLU A 142 1.96 -1.26 25.67
CA GLU A 142 0.81 -0.36 25.88
C GLU A 142 0.91 0.84 24.92
N PRO A 143 0.32 0.78 23.71
CA PRO A 143 0.35 1.88 22.75
C PRO A 143 -0.50 3.08 23.22
N HIS A 144 -0.03 4.28 22.88
CA HIS A 144 -0.72 5.55 23.18
C HIS A 144 -1.93 5.78 22.26
N LEU A 145 -3.03 5.03 22.45
CA LEU A 145 -4.20 5.09 21.56
C LEU A 145 -5.06 6.36 21.70
N ASP A 146 -4.86 7.13 22.77
CA ASP A 146 -5.43 8.49 22.89
C ASP A 146 -4.72 9.49 21.96
N ASN A 147 -3.54 9.15 21.44
CA ASN A 147 -2.84 9.95 20.43
C ASN A 147 -3.45 9.69 19.05
N LYS A 148 -4.35 10.59 18.66
CA LYS A 148 -5.11 10.48 17.41
C LYS A 148 -4.77 11.60 16.45
N ALA A 149 -4.99 11.33 15.16
CA ALA A 149 -4.80 12.28 14.07
C ALA A 149 -6.02 12.29 13.16
N ILE A 150 -6.21 13.39 12.44
CA ILE A 150 -7.18 13.50 11.35
C ILE A 150 -6.36 13.65 10.06
N PRO A 151 -6.09 12.56 9.31
CA PRO A 151 -5.27 12.64 8.10
C PRO A 151 -5.87 13.59 7.06
N TRP A 152 -7.19 13.49 6.89
CA TRP A 152 -8.03 14.44 6.16
C TRP A 152 -9.50 14.25 6.58
N GLU A 153 -10.34 15.24 6.29
CA GLU A 153 -11.71 15.32 6.80
C GLU A 153 -12.55 14.05 6.58
N ALA A 154 -12.45 13.44 5.38
CA ALA A 154 -13.23 12.27 5.03
C ALA A 154 -12.82 10.97 5.77
N VAL A 155 -11.60 10.88 6.32
CA VAL A 155 -11.16 9.72 7.12
C VAL A 155 -11.63 9.86 8.58
N GLY A 156 -11.74 11.09 9.07
CA GLY A 156 -12.04 11.36 10.47
C GLY A 156 -10.85 11.13 11.39
N GLU A 157 -11.12 11.14 12.70
CA GLU A 157 -10.11 10.95 13.75
C GLU A 157 -9.77 9.47 13.91
N ILE A 158 -8.49 9.12 13.81
CA ILE A 158 -7.97 7.76 13.93
C ILE A 158 -6.73 7.70 14.83
N ASP A 159 -6.54 6.57 15.49
CA ASP A 159 -5.34 6.27 16.28
C ASP A 159 -4.27 5.54 15.42
N ALA A 160 -3.25 4.98 16.08
CA ALA A 160 -2.20 4.21 15.43
C ALA A 160 -2.72 3.00 14.64
N TYR A 161 -3.74 2.28 15.11
CA TYR A 161 -4.32 1.14 14.38
C TYR A 161 -5.02 1.63 13.12
N GLY A 162 -5.85 2.66 13.25
CA GLY A 162 -6.54 3.26 12.11
C GLY A 162 -5.55 3.76 11.05
N TYR A 163 -4.46 4.41 11.46
CA TYR A 163 -3.44 4.92 10.54
C TYR A 163 -2.69 3.79 9.83
N PHE A 164 -2.41 2.69 10.53
CA PHE A 164 -1.78 1.50 9.95
C PHE A 164 -2.66 0.91 8.83
N ILE A 165 -3.95 0.69 9.11
CA ILE A 165 -4.85 0.06 8.14
C ILE A 165 -5.25 1.03 7.01
N LEU A 166 -5.15 2.35 7.20
CA LEU A 166 -5.37 3.33 6.14
C LEU A 166 -4.37 3.15 4.97
N GLY A 167 -3.08 2.95 5.29
CA GLY A 167 -2.06 2.66 4.28
C GLY A 167 -2.34 1.33 3.54
N MET A 168 -2.78 0.31 4.27
CA MET A 168 -3.14 -0.99 3.69
C MET A 168 -4.39 -0.92 2.81
N SER A 169 -5.38 -0.12 3.19
CA SER A 169 -6.60 0.09 2.40
C SER A 169 -6.28 0.65 1.02
N HIS A 170 -5.31 1.57 0.97
CA HIS A 170 -4.79 2.16 -0.26
C HIS A 170 -4.13 1.10 -1.15
N GLU A 171 -3.19 0.31 -0.60
CA GLU A 171 -2.57 -0.81 -1.33
C GLU A 171 -3.62 -1.80 -1.86
N GLN A 172 -4.59 -2.19 -1.02
CA GLN A 172 -5.65 -3.12 -1.44
C GLN A 172 -6.51 -2.55 -2.57
N GLY A 173 -6.72 -1.23 -2.60
CA GLY A 173 -7.44 -0.53 -3.67
C GLY A 173 -6.79 -0.68 -5.05
N HIS A 174 -5.48 -0.93 -5.11
CA HIS A 174 -4.74 -1.12 -6.36
C HIS A 174 -4.56 -2.59 -6.78
N LEU A 175 -5.01 -3.58 -5.99
CA LEU A 175 -4.83 -4.99 -6.34
C LEU A 175 -5.51 -5.36 -7.67
N ALA A 176 -6.72 -4.83 -7.91
CA ALA A 176 -7.42 -5.05 -9.17
C ALA A 176 -6.67 -4.44 -10.37
N GLN A 177 -6.00 -3.31 -10.16
CA GLN A 177 -5.16 -2.69 -11.18
C GLN A 177 -3.92 -3.55 -11.47
N ILE A 178 -3.26 -4.08 -10.43
CA ILE A 178 -2.13 -5.02 -10.57
C ILE A 178 -2.56 -6.26 -11.37
N GLU A 179 -3.68 -6.88 -11.01
CA GLU A 179 -4.23 -8.03 -11.73
C GLU A 179 -4.52 -7.72 -13.20
N ASN A 180 -5.06 -6.52 -13.47
CA ASN A 180 -5.36 -6.06 -14.82
C ASN A 180 -4.09 -5.91 -15.67
N VAL A 181 -3.05 -5.22 -15.16
CA VAL A 181 -1.78 -5.05 -15.87
C VAL A 181 -1.13 -6.39 -16.18
N ILE A 182 -1.11 -7.31 -15.21
CA ILE A 182 -0.57 -8.66 -15.39
C ILE A 182 -1.34 -9.42 -16.48
N THR A 183 -2.67 -9.30 -16.49
CA THR A 183 -3.52 -9.95 -17.50
C THR A 183 -3.22 -9.44 -18.90
N GLN A 184 -3.12 -8.12 -19.07
CA GLN A 184 -2.79 -7.50 -20.35
C GLN A 184 -1.38 -7.91 -20.83
N ALA A 185 -0.37 -7.87 -19.94
CA ALA A 185 1.00 -8.25 -20.26
C ALA A 185 1.11 -9.71 -20.71
N LYS A 186 0.45 -10.62 -19.99
CA LYS A 186 0.40 -12.06 -20.35
C LYS A 186 -0.28 -12.28 -21.71
N ALA A 187 -1.36 -11.56 -21.99
CA ALA A 187 -2.05 -11.63 -23.28
C ALA A 187 -1.14 -11.14 -24.43
N ALA A 188 -0.43 -10.02 -24.22
CA ALA A 188 0.49 -9.47 -25.22
C ALA A 188 1.67 -10.40 -25.52
N ARG A 189 2.18 -11.13 -24.52
CA ARG A 189 3.26 -12.12 -24.71
C ARG A 189 2.81 -13.39 -25.45
N ALA A 190 1.54 -13.75 -25.33
CA ALA A 190 0.97 -14.95 -25.95
C ALA A 190 0.53 -14.74 -27.41
N ALA A 191 0.48 -13.48 -27.87
CA ALA A 191 0.15 -13.09 -29.25
C ALA A 191 1.38 -13.17 -30.17
#